data_AF-A0A6M4IP39-F1
#
_entry.id   AF-A0A6M4IP39-F1
#
_cell.length_a   1.000
_cell.length_b   1.000
_cell.length_c   1.000
_cell.angle_alpha   90.00
_cell.angle_beta   90.00
_cell.angle_gamma   90.00
#
_symmetry.space_group_name_H-M   'P 1'
#
loop_
_entity.id
_entity.type
_entity.pdbx_description
1 polymer ?
#
loop_
_entity_poly.entity_id
_entity_poly.type
_entity_poly.pdbx_seq_one_letter_code
_entity_poly.pdbx_strand_id
1 'polypeptide(L)'
;MTGPKVSRENAFFNQPGENSNIAPVVFKSDPANSSTGWNKATYFQQLGDPRHAMGSAERNMEQEYLLQGMVKGAMTAAAQISTKYKIGISVRPTGVLAHMGIESGNPTKAQEFKNKTSKELDFFLCDEIKWEDIGAVVHYNPRVGWTSGARPNGAVKVSAAAQVTDQEWLKKRTYIESVRLPTLKSRKFDERLRFWPKTEQDWNKLRDLFKDRAKEFAEEDHEYRFGHYKEHAAIEGPYIRLKARPDVNMVGDHDLFGFTKDDTGTLIHDATFPHVQKALQESLEFQAQHGGIWNWRPSEPFHQEIKRKIMGAHSPPNGDPLLHFLPSGVLRAAFYIPATERLESVWEHPGAATWRTQTFSGKAKQ
;
A
#
# COMPACT_ATOMS: atom_id res chain seq x y z
N MET A 1 25.05 -32.11 -14.78
CA MET A 1 25.34 -30.71 -15.17
C MET A 1 24.22 -29.85 -14.62
N THR A 2 24.45 -29.25 -13.46
CA THR A 2 23.51 -28.40 -12.73
C THR A 2 23.57 -27.00 -13.33
N GLY A 3 22.51 -26.60 -14.04
CA GLY A 3 22.37 -25.22 -14.53
C GLY A 3 22.41 -24.21 -13.38
N PRO A 4 22.69 -22.93 -13.67
CA PRO A 4 22.82 -21.91 -12.63
C PRO A 4 21.51 -21.81 -11.85
N LYS A 5 21.58 -22.08 -10.55
CA LYS A 5 20.50 -21.75 -9.60
C LYS A 5 20.50 -20.23 -9.44
N VAL A 6 19.58 -19.55 -10.12
CA VAL A 6 19.37 -18.11 -9.93
C VAL A 6 18.49 -17.96 -8.67
N SER A 7 19.11 -17.58 -7.56
CA SER A 7 18.38 -17.17 -6.36
C SER A 7 17.66 -15.85 -6.62
N ARG A 8 16.43 -15.71 -6.12
CA ARG A 8 15.69 -14.44 -6.01
C ARG A 8 16.35 -13.50 -4.99
N GLU A 9 17.61 -13.14 -5.22
CA GLU A 9 18.21 -12.00 -4.53
C GLU A 9 17.87 -10.75 -5.33
N ASN A 10 17.37 -9.74 -4.62
CA ASN A 10 17.01 -8.45 -5.14
C ASN A 10 18.20 -7.88 -5.94
N ALA A 11 18.15 -7.96 -7.27
CA ALA A 11 19.25 -7.56 -8.16
C ALA A 11 19.58 -6.05 -8.06
N PHE A 12 18.74 -5.27 -7.36
CA PHE A 12 18.95 -3.86 -7.04
C PHE A 12 20.20 -3.56 -6.18
N PHE A 13 20.79 -4.56 -5.52
CA PHE A 13 22.05 -4.33 -4.78
C PHE A 13 23.31 -4.49 -5.63
N ASN A 14 23.28 -5.26 -6.74
CA ASN A 14 24.50 -5.66 -7.45
C ASN A 14 24.47 -5.49 -8.98
N GLN A 15 23.37 -5.07 -9.62
CA GLN A 15 23.36 -4.79 -11.06
C GLN A 15 22.67 -3.46 -11.43
N PRO A 16 23.15 -2.77 -12.48
CA PRO A 16 22.60 -1.50 -12.93
C PRO A 16 21.29 -1.69 -13.72
N GLY A 17 20.25 -0.94 -13.34
CA GLY A 17 19.04 -0.71 -14.13
C GLY A 17 17.75 -0.98 -13.35
N GLU A 18 17.01 0.07 -13.01
CA GLU A 18 15.72 -0.02 -12.28
C GLU A 18 14.60 -0.73 -13.06
N ASN A 19 14.83 -1.17 -14.30
CA ASN A 19 13.75 -1.45 -15.27
C ASN A 19 13.81 -2.84 -15.93
N SER A 20 14.80 -3.69 -15.63
CA SER A 20 15.03 -4.97 -16.34
C SER A 20 14.43 -6.21 -15.66
N ASN A 21 13.86 -6.10 -14.45
CA ASN A 21 13.43 -7.24 -13.64
C ASN A 21 11.90 -7.36 -13.46
N ILE A 22 11.10 -6.65 -14.26
CA ILE A 22 9.64 -6.66 -14.17
C ILE A 22 9.06 -8.07 -14.24
N ALA A 23 9.47 -8.89 -15.23
CA ALA A 23 8.90 -10.23 -15.41
C ALA A 23 9.21 -11.21 -14.24
N PRO A 24 10.42 -11.26 -13.67
CA PRO A 24 10.71 -12.01 -12.44
C PRO A 24 9.95 -11.55 -11.20
N VAL A 25 9.67 -10.25 -11.09
CA VAL A 25 9.03 -9.62 -9.91
C VAL A 25 7.49 -9.71 -9.98
N VAL A 26 6.95 -9.81 -11.19
CA VAL A 26 5.54 -10.15 -11.46
C VAL A 26 5.31 -11.63 -11.14
N PHE A 27 5.32 -11.97 -9.85
CA PHE A 27 4.94 -13.29 -9.41
C PHE A 27 3.47 -13.53 -9.75
N LYS A 28 3.18 -14.66 -10.39
CA LYS A 28 1.82 -15.10 -10.68
C LYS A 28 1.32 -15.85 -9.45
N SER A 29 0.46 -15.25 -8.64
CA SER A 29 -0.39 -16.02 -7.72
C SER A 29 -1.40 -16.82 -8.53
N ASP A 30 -1.53 -18.10 -8.19
CA ASP A 30 -2.74 -18.83 -8.54
C ASP A 30 -3.90 -18.23 -7.75
N PRO A 31 -5.10 -18.10 -8.34
CA PRO A 31 -6.29 -17.69 -7.60
C PRO A 31 -6.50 -18.61 -6.40
N ALA A 32 -6.71 -18.03 -5.21
CA ALA A 32 -7.02 -18.81 -4.03
C ALA A 32 -8.45 -19.39 -4.16
N ASN A 33 -8.60 -20.70 -3.97
CA ASN A 33 -9.91 -21.36 -3.98
C ASN A 33 -10.74 -21.09 -2.71
N SER A 34 -10.15 -20.45 -1.70
CA SER A 34 -10.79 -20.07 -0.44
C SER A 34 -10.00 -18.96 0.25
N SER A 35 -10.65 -18.12 1.07
CA SER A 35 -9.93 -17.09 1.84
C SER A 35 -9.09 -17.73 2.95
N THR A 36 -7.79 -17.43 2.95
CA THR A 36 -6.80 -18.01 3.88
C THR A 36 -6.99 -17.44 5.31
N GLY A 37 -6.86 -18.30 6.32
CA GLY A 37 -6.85 -17.89 7.73
C GLY A 37 -8.23 -17.91 8.44
N TRP A 38 -9.35 -18.06 7.75
CA TRP A 38 -10.67 -18.12 8.42
C TRP A 38 -10.82 -19.28 9.42
N ASN A 39 -10.08 -20.37 9.22
CA ASN A 39 -10.02 -21.51 10.15
C ASN A 39 -9.08 -21.29 11.36
N LYS A 40 -8.49 -20.09 11.51
CA LYS A 40 -7.58 -19.72 12.62
C LYS A 40 -8.25 -18.74 13.60
N ALA A 41 -9.51 -18.99 13.95
CA ALA A 41 -10.30 -18.08 14.80
C ALA A 41 -9.59 -17.69 16.11
N THR A 42 -8.90 -18.63 16.76
CA THR A 42 -8.14 -18.40 18.00
C THR A 42 -7.00 -17.40 17.83
N TYR A 43 -6.27 -17.44 16.71
CA TYR A 43 -5.23 -16.45 16.41
C TYR A 43 -5.84 -15.05 16.28
N PHE A 44 -6.95 -14.92 15.54
CA PHE A 44 -7.57 -13.62 15.32
C PHE A 44 -8.21 -13.04 16.59
N GLN A 45 -8.71 -13.88 17.50
CA GLN A 45 -9.19 -13.45 18.82
C GLN A 45 -8.06 -12.89 19.70
N GLN A 46 -6.82 -13.32 19.45
CA GLN A 46 -5.63 -12.93 20.20
C GLN A 46 -4.83 -11.80 19.53
N LEU A 47 -5.43 -11.04 18.60
CA LEU A 47 -4.81 -9.83 18.05
C LEU A 47 -4.82 -8.66 19.04
N GLY A 48 -3.71 -7.93 19.14
CA GLY A 48 -3.50 -6.77 20.01
C GLY A 48 -2.50 -7.02 21.15
N ASP A 49 -2.24 -5.98 21.94
CA ASP A 49 -1.32 -6.00 23.07
C ASP A 49 -1.88 -6.80 24.28
N PRO A 50 -1.20 -7.88 24.71
CA PRO A 50 -1.74 -8.84 25.70
C PRO A 50 -1.94 -8.26 27.10
N ARG A 51 -1.46 -7.04 27.36
CA ARG A 51 -1.74 -6.32 28.62
C ARG A 51 -3.20 -5.91 28.76
N HIS A 52 -3.93 -5.84 27.64
CA HIS A 52 -5.37 -5.58 27.64
C HIS A 52 -6.14 -6.89 27.47
N ALA A 53 -7.15 -7.09 28.32
CA ALA A 53 -7.98 -8.30 28.28
C ALA A 53 -8.76 -8.41 26.96
N MET A 54 -8.94 -9.64 26.48
CA MET A 54 -9.81 -9.90 25.31
C MET A 54 -11.22 -9.34 25.56
N GLY A 55 -11.74 -8.60 24.57
CA GLY A 55 -13.04 -7.94 24.66
C GLY A 55 -13.04 -6.58 25.39
N SER A 56 -11.91 -6.15 25.97
CA SER A 56 -11.81 -4.78 26.49
C SER A 56 -11.89 -3.77 25.35
N ALA A 57 -12.29 -2.54 25.65
CA ALA A 57 -12.39 -1.51 24.63
C ALA A 57 -11.03 -1.18 23.98
N GLU A 58 -9.95 -1.17 24.77
CA GLU A 58 -8.57 -1.00 24.30
C GLU A 58 -8.22 -2.10 23.30
N ARG A 59 -8.50 -3.35 23.69
CA ARG A 59 -8.25 -4.51 22.85
C ARG A 59 -9.04 -4.49 21.56
N ASN A 60 -10.33 -4.14 21.62
CA ASN A 60 -11.19 -4.06 20.44
C ASN A 60 -10.73 -2.96 19.48
N MET A 61 -10.33 -1.78 19.99
CA MET A 61 -9.77 -0.71 19.16
C MET A 61 -8.54 -1.19 18.39
N GLU A 62 -7.58 -1.80 19.07
CA GLU A 62 -6.36 -2.29 18.42
C GLU A 62 -6.65 -3.43 17.43
N GLN A 63 -7.48 -4.40 17.81
CA GLN A 63 -7.87 -5.50 16.93
C GLN A 63 -8.56 -4.98 15.66
N GLU A 64 -9.48 -4.03 15.77
CA GLU A 64 -10.12 -3.38 14.64
C GLU A 64 -9.10 -2.68 13.74
N TYR A 65 -8.15 -1.94 14.32
CA TYR A 65 -7.09 -1.28 13.57
C TYR A 65 -6.24 -2.28 12.79
N LEU A 66 -5.81 -3.36 13.44
CA LEU A 66 -5.01 -4.41 12.81
C LEU A 66 -5.76 -5.05 11.64
N LEU A 67 -7.01 -5.48 11.87
CA LEU A 67 -7.85 -6.13 10.85
C LEU A 67 -8.23 -5.21 9.68
N GLN A 68 -8.20 -3.88 9.88
CA GLN A 68 -8.38 -2.91 8.80
C GLN A 68 -7.09 -2.65 8.00
N GLY A 69 -5.92 -2.96 8.58
CA GLY A 69 -4.61 -2.69 7.99
C GLY A 69 -4.01 -3.83 7.18
N MET A 70 -4.52 -5.06 7.32
CA MET A 70 -4.04 -6.24 6.58
C MET A 70 -5.10 -7.35 6.54
N VAL A 71 -5.09 -8.12 5.45
CA VAL A 71 -5.98 -9.28 5.29
C VAL A 71 -5.48 -10.51 6.03
N LYS A 72 -6.40 -11.45 6.33
CA LYS A 72 -6.16 -12.56 7.26
C LYS A 72 -5.09 -13.54 6.75
N GLY A 73 -5.07 -13.81 5.44
CA GLY A 73 -4.07 -14.68 4.82
C GLY A 73 -2.66 -14.15 5.03
N ALA A 74 -2.44 -12.88 4.69
CA ALA A 74 -1.17 -12.20 4.87
C ALA A 74 -0.73 -12.11 6.34
N MET A 75 -1.66 -11.79 7.25
CA MET A 75 -1.36 -11.80 8.68
C MET A 75 -0.89 -13.17 9.16
N THR A 76 -1.58 -14.23 8.71
CA THR A 76 -1.23 -15.60 9.07
C THR A 76 0.15 -15.98 8.54
N ALA A 77 0.45 -15.64 7.28
CA ALA A 77 1.74 -15.91 6.66
C ALA A 77 2.88 -15.16 7.38
N ALA A 78 2.69 -13.85 7.63
CA ALA A 78 3.68 -13.04 8.35
C ALA A 78 3.92 -13.56 9.78
N ALA A 79 2.87 -13.94 10.51
CA ALA A 79 3.01 -14.52 11.84
C ALA A 79 3.79 -15.85 11.82
N GLN A 80 3.47 -16.75 10.89
CA GLN A 80 4.18 -18.03 10.73
C GLN A 80 5.66 -17.82 10.39
N ILE A 81 5.96 -16.89 9.49
CA ILE A 81 7.33 -16.54 9.11
C ILE A 81 8.05 -15.92 10.33
N SER A 82 7.42 -14.97 11.03
CA SER A 82 7.97 -14.34 12.24
C SER A 82 8.36 -15.38 13.29
N THR A 83 7.46 -16.30 13.63
CA THR A 83 7.71 -17.38 14.59
C THR A 83 8.78 -18.35 14.09
N LYS A 84 8.74 -18.77 12.83
CA LYS A 84 9.71 -19.71 12.24
C LYS A 84 11.14 -19.18 12.31
N TYR A 85 11.33 -17.92 11.93
CA TYR A 85 12.66 -17.28 11.89
C TYR A 85 13.05 -16.63 13.21
N LYS A 86 12.13 -16.56 14.18
CA LYS A 86 12.29 -15.86 15.47
C LYS A 86 12.64 -14.39 15.29
N ILE A 87 11.98 -13.72 14.34
CA ILE A 87 12.21 -12.33 13.95
C ILE A 87 10.90 -11.56 14.02
N GLY A 88 10.93 -10.36 14.61
CA GLY A 88 9.81 -9.43 14.54
C GLY A 88 9.68 -8.85 13.13
N ILE A 89 8.46 -8.79 12.60
CA ILE A 89 8.18 -8.27 11.26
C ILE A 89 7.24 -7.09 11.39
N SER A 90 7.59 -5.98 10.78
CA SER A 90 6.78 -4.75 10.83
C SER A 90 6.33 -4.38 9.44
N VAL A 91 5.04 -4.13 9.29
CA VAL A 91 4.40 -3.87 8.01
C VAL A 91 3.59 -2.60 8.10
N ARG A 92 3.62 -1.78 7.05
CA ARG A 92 2.77 -0.59 6.98
C ARG A 92 1.33 -1.05 6.72
N PRO A 93 0.34 -0.52 7.47
CA PRO A 93 -1.07 -0.82 7.19
C PRO A 93 -1.43 -0.35 5.78
N THR A 94 -2.22 -1.15 5.07
CA THR A 94 -2.84 -0.76 3.80
C THR A 94 -4.31 -1.10 3.84
N GLY A 95 -5.14 -0.34 3.11
CA GLY A 95 -6.59 -0.56 3.13
C GLY A 95 -6.98 -1.95 2.67
N VAL A 96 -7.88 -2.60 3.40
CA VAL A 96 -8.34 -3.99 3.18
C VAL A 96 -8.69 -4.30 1.72
N LEU A 97 -9.32 -3.38 0.99
CA LEU A 97 -9.73 -3.61 -0.41
C LEU A 97 -8.53 -3.89 -1.34
N ALA A 98 -7.39 -3.21 -1.12
CA ALA A 98 -6.18 -3.47 -1.90
C ALA A 98 -5.67 -4.90 -1.72
N HIS A 99 -5.74 -5.37 -0.47
CA HIS A 99 -5.25 -6.67 -0.06
C HIS A 99 -6.20 -7.83 -0.39
N MET A 100 -7.50 -7.56 -0.52
CA MET A 100 -8.46 -8.55 -1.03
C MET A 100 -8.12 -8.95 -2.47
N GLY A 101 -7.56 -8.04 -3.28
CA GLY A 101 -7.03 -8.38 -4.58
C GLY A 101 -5.88 -9.40 -4.50
N ILE A 102 -4.94 -9.20 -3.56
CA ILE A 102 -3.84 -10.14 -3.32
C ILE A 102 -4.38 -11.52 -2.90
N GLU A 103 -5.29 -11.58 -1.92
CA GLU A 103 -5.93 -12.84 -1.51
C GLU A 103 -6.71 -13.52 -2.64
N SER A 104 -7.22 -12.75 -3.60
CA SER A 104 -7.92 -13.28 -4.79
C SER A 104 -6.95 -13.77 -5.88
N GLY A 105 -5.64 -13.63 -5.68
CA GLY A 105 -4.62 -14.02 -6.65
C GLY A 105 -4.41 -13.00 -7.77
N ASN A 106 -4.72 -11.73 -7.53
CA ASN A 106 -4.31 -10.65 -8.42
C ASN A 106 -2.80 -10.44 -8.29
N PRO A 107 -2.11 -10.09 -9.39
CA PRO A 107 -0.69 -9.83 -9.35
C PRO A 107 -0.39 -8.52 -8.61
N THR A 108 0.64 -8.52 -7.79
CA THR A 108 1.14 -7.33 -7.09
C THR A 108 2.06 -6.50 -7.97
N LYS A 109 2.05 -5.19 -7.73
CA LYS A 109 2.87 -4.21 -8.43
C LYS A 109 4.36 -4.42 -8.17
N ALA A 110 5.10 -4.74 -9.22
CA ALA A 110 6.56 -4.77 -9.16
C ALA A 110 7.15 -3.38 -8.78
N GLN A 111 8.31 -3.36 -8.12
CA GLN A 111 8.97 -2.13 -7.65
C GLN A 111 9.29 -1.13 -8.79
N GLU A 112 9.41 -1.64 -10.00
CA GLU A 112 9.69 -0.89 -11.22
C GLU A 112 8.51 0.01 -11.60
N PHE A 113 7.27 -0.46 -11.47
CA PHE A 113 6.09 0.36 -11.77
C PHE A 113 5.93 1.45 -10.71
N LYS A 114 6.09 2.72 -11.09
CA LYS A 114 6.01 3.83 -10.13
C LYS A 114 4.58 4.29 -9.84
N ASN A 115 3.60 3.84 -10.62
CA ASN A 115 2.19 4.21 -10.44
C ASN A 115 1.65 3.86 -9.06
N LYS A 116 0.86 4.77 -8.49
CA LYS A 116 0.17 4.60 -7.21
C LYS A 116 -1.12 3.80 -7.38
N THR A 117 -1.48 3.07 -6.34
CA THR A 117 -2.78 2.40 -6.23
C THR A 117 -3.93 3.40 -6.10
N SER A 118 -5.12 3.00 -6.53
CA SER A 118 -6.36 3.77 -6.37
C SER A 118 -6.75 3.90 -4.90
N LYS A 119 -7.30 5.06 -4.54
CA LYS A 119 -7.85 5.41 -3.23
C LYS A 119 -9.26 5.97 -3.40
N GLU A 120 -10.01 6.09 -2.31
CA GLU A 120 -11.37 6.67 -2.34
C GLU A 120 -11.42 8.07 -2.99
N LEU A 121 -10.39 8.90 -2.78
CA LEU A 121 -10.37 10.23 -3.41
C LEU A 121 -10.27 10.17 -4.95
N ASP A 122 -9.81 9.06 -5.53
CA ASP A 122 -9.75 8.92 -6.98
C ASP A 122 -11.16 8.82 -7.62
N PHE A 123 -12.23 8.51 -6.86
CA PHE A 123 -13.62 8.58 -7.37
C PHE A 123 -14.01 9.99 -7.83
N PHE A 124 -13.40 11.04 -7.27
CA PHE A 124 -13.66 12.41 -7.70
C PHE A 124 -12.85 12.75 -8.97
N LEU A 125 -11.71 12.08 -9.19
CA LEU A 125 -10.78 12.40 -10.27
C LEU A 125 -10.97 11.53 -11.51
N CYS A 126 -11.46 10.30 -11.38
CA CYS A 126 -11.66 9.37 -12.48
C CYS A 126 -13.07 8.79 -12.47
N ASP A 127 -13.71 8.74 -13.63
CA ASP A 127 -15.13 8.42 -13.71
C ASP A 127 -15.40 6.92 -13.72
N GLU A 128 -14.40 6.15 -14.16
CA GLU A 128 -14.45 4.72 -14.40
C GLU A 128 -13.93 3.88 -13.23
N ILE A 129 -13.36 4.50 -12.19
CA ILE A 129 -12.94 3.76 -11.00
C ILE A 129 -14.18 3.21 -10.28
N LYS A 130 -14.14 1.92 -9.96
CA LYS A 130 -15.20 1.20 -9.26
C LYS A 130 -14.81 0.93 -7.81
N TRP A 131 -15.81 0.62 -6.98
CA TRP A 131 -15.60 0.38 -5.55
C TRP A 131 -14.77 -0.86 -5.29
N GLU A 132 -15.08 -1.92 -6.01
CA GLU A 132 -14.40 -3.22 -6.01
C GLU A 132 -12.93 -3.15 -6.48
N ASP A 133 -12.55 -2.09 -7.20
CA ASP A 133 -11.20 -1.92 -7.74
C ASP A 133 -10.33 -0.96 -6.91
N ILE A 134 -10.77 -0.55 -5.71
CA ILE A 134 -9.93 0.24 -4.80
C ILE A 134 -8.71 -0.58 -4.37
N GLY A 135 -7.53 -0.01 -4.55
CA GLY A 135 -6.24 -0.68 -4.35
C GLY A 135 -5.61 -1.26 -5.61
N ALA A 136 -6.32 -1.26 -6.74
CA ALA A 136 -5.74 -1.52 -8.05
C ALA A 136 -4.73 -0.43 -8.43
N VAL A 137 -3.66 -0.81 -9.14
CA VAL A 137 -2.71 0.14 -9.71
C VAL A 137 -3.36 0.84 -10.88
N VAL A 138 -3.36 2.17 -10.85
CA VAL A 138 -4.07 2.99 -11.85
C VAL A 138 -3.14 3.87 -12.66
N HIS A 139 -3.55 4.13 -13.88
CA HIS A 139 -2.92 5.05 -14.82
C HIS A 139 -4.00 5.79 -15.61
N TYR A 140 -4.23 7.05 -15.24
CA TYR A 140 -5.20 7.91 -15.92
C TYR A 140 -4.75 9.37 -15.87
N ASN A 141 -5.14 10.16 -16.87
CA ASN A 141 -4.91 11.59 -16.85
C ASN A 141 -6.07 12.28 -16.11
N PRO A 142 -5.84 12.88 -14.94
CA PRO A 142 -6.92 13.45 -14.13
C PRO A 142 -7.49 14.74 -14.72
N ARG A 143 -6.79 15.39 -15.67
CA ARG A 143 -7.18 16.67 -16.32
C ARG A 143 -8.41 16.54 -17.21
N VAL A 144 -8.72 15.33 -17.64
CA VAL A 144 -9.93 15.02 -18.41
C VAL A 144 -10.94 14.32 -17.51
N GLY A 145 -12.21 14.33 -17.89
CA GLY A 145 -13.18 13.37 -17.35
C GLY A 145 -12.82 12.01 -17.92
N TRP A 146 -11.78 11.38 -17.36
CA TRP A 146 -11.17 10.19 -17.95
C TRP A 146 -12.22 9.12 -18.13
N THR A 147 -12.44 8.79 -19.40
CA THR A 147 -13.12 7.60 -19.86
C THR A 147 -12.16 6.86 -20.79
N SER A 148 -12.29 5.55 -20.90
CA SER A 148 -11.50 4.69 -21.79
C SER A 148 -11.48 5.21 -23.23
N GLY A 149 -12.53 5.92 -23.66
CA GLY A 149 -12.63 6.56 -24.97
C GLY A 149 -11.97 7.95 -25.08
N ALA A 150 -11.61 8.59 -23.97
CA ALA A 150 -10.97 9.91 -23.93
C ALA A 150 -9.44 9.85 -23.77
N ARG A 151 -8.85 8.64 -23.78
CA ARG A 151 -7.39 8.47 -23.70
C ARG A 151 -6.73 9.08 -24.95
N PRO A 152 -5.74 9.99 -24.81
CA PRO A 152 -5.05 10.57 -25.96
C PRO A 152 -4.38 9.50 -26.82
N ASN A 153 -4.45 9.62 -28.15
CA ASN A 153 -3.83 8.66 -29.08
C ASN A 153 -2.29 8.77 -29.14
N GLY A 154 -1.69 9.86 -28.64
CA GLY A 154 -0.23 10.06 -28.56
C GLY A 154 0.29 10.15 -27.12
N ALA A 155 1.60 9.95 -26.93
CA ALA A 155 2.25 10.23 -25.64
C ALA A 155 2.24 11.73 -25.36
N VAL A 156 1.98 12.08 -24.10
CA VAL A 156 2.06 13.46 -23.65
C VAL A 156 3.53 13.81 -23.39
N LYS A 157 4.04 14.90 -23.99
CA LYS A 157 5.42 15.37 -23.73
C LYS A 157 5.55 15.82 -22.26
N VAL A 158 6.46 15.16 -21.53
CA VAL A 158 6.71 15.32 -20.09
C VAL A 158 6.93 16.78 -19.67
N SER A 159 7.65 17.57 -20.47
CA SER A 159 8.07 18.93 -20.09
C SER A 159 6.94 19.96 -19.99
N ALA A 160 5.79 19.74 -20.65
CA ALA A 160 4.63 20.62 -20.58
C ALA A 160 3.55 20.13 -19.59
N ALA A 161 3.60 18.85 -19.20
CA ALA A 161 2.57 18.20 -18.39
C ALA A 161 2.93 18.05 -16.90
N ALA A 162 4.15 18.39 -16.48
CA ALA A 162 4.55 18.35 -15.08
C ALA A 162 3.98 19.50 -14.24
N GLN A 163 3.71 20.67 -14.84
CA GLN A 163 3.09 21.79 -14.13
C GLN A 163 1.59 21.84 -14.42
N VAL A 164 0.81 21.33 -13.47
CA VAL A 164 -0.63 21.58 -13.43
C VAL A 164 -0.88 23.06 -13.21
N THR A 165 -1.66 23.68 -14.10
CA THR A 165 -2.07 25.09 -13.92
C THR A 165 -3.28 25.19 -12.98
N ASP A 166 -3.43 26.34 -12.32
CA ASP A 166 -4.62 26.60 -11.51
C ASP A 166 -5.90 26.61 -12.36
N GLN A 167 -5.80 26.94 -13.65
CA GLN A 167 -6.91 26.87 -14.60
C GLN A 167 -7.35 25.42 -14.87
N GLU A 168 -6.39 24.49 -15.02
CA GLU A 168 -6.69 23.06 -15.16
C GLU A 168 -7.38 22.51 -13.92
N TRP A 169 -6.89 22.88 -12.74
CA TRP A 169 -7.53 22.51 -11.48
C TRP A 169 -8.94 23.11 -11.36
N LEU A 170 -9.12 24.40 -11.68
CA LEU A 170 -10.43 25.05 -11.61
C LEU A 170 -11.43 24.34 -12.52
N LYS A 171 -11.04 24.01 -13.76
CA LYS A 171 -11.88 23.23 -14.68
C LYS A 171 -12.25 21.87 -14.09
N LYS A 172 -11.30 21.16 -13.46
CA LYS A 172 -11.57 19.88 -12.81
C LYS A 172 -12.48 20.03 -11.60
N ARG A 173 -12.27 21.04 -10.76
CA ARG A 173 -13.13 21.35 -9.60
C ARG A 173 -14.56 21.62 -10.05
N THR A 174 -14.76 22.47 -11.06
CA THR A 174 -16.10 22.74 -11.63
C THR A 174 -16.75 21.45 -12.13
N TYR A 175 -16.01 20.57 -12.80
CA TYR A 175 -16.51 19.25 -13.21
C TYR A 175 -16.90 18.37 -12.02
N ILE A 176 -16.07 18.34 -10.97
CA ILE A 176 -16.35 17.58 -9.75
C ILE A 176 -17.64 18.08 -9.11
N GLU A 177 -17.79 19.40 -8.96
CA GLU A 177 -18.94 20.05 -8.34
C GLU A 177 -20.23 19.81 -9.14
N SER A 178 -20.18 20.00 -10.45
CA SER A 178 -21.37 19.94 -11.32
C SER A 178 -21.77 18.52 -11.74
N VAL A 179 -20.82 17.58 -11.85
CA VAL A 179 -21.07 16.24 -12.40
C VAL A 179 -20.78 15.15 -11.38
N ARG A 180 -19.59 15.12 -10.77
CA ARG A 180 -19.17 13.99 -9.92
C ARG A 180 -19.89 13.94 -8.59
N LEU A 181 -20.01 15.06 -7.88
CA LEU A 181 -20.70 15.09 -6.59
C LEU A 181 -22.15 14.63 -6.71
N PRO A 182 -22.97 15.12 -7.67
CA PRO A 182 -24.32 14.59 -7.88
C PRO A 182 -24.33 13.09 -8.24
N THR A 183 -23.42 12.66 -9.12
CA THR A 183 -23.35 11.25 -9.56
C THR A 183 -23.04 10.32 -8.39
N LEU A 184 -22.03 10.64 -7.57
CA LEU A 184 -21.64 9.83 -6.42
C LEU A 184 -22.76 9.78 -5.36
N LYS A 185 -23.46 10.89 -5.12
CA LYS A 185 -24.63 10.91 -4.22
C LYS A 185 -25.75 10.00 -4.71
N SER A 186 -26.07 10.06 -6.01
CA SER A 186 -27.18 9.29 -6.61
C SER A 186 -26.98 7.77 -6.55
N ARG A 187 -25.73 7.30 -6.56
CA ARG A 187 -25.39 5.86 -6.57
C ARG A 187 -25.40 5.21 -5.18
N LYS A 188 -25.91 5.89 -4.14
CA LYS A 188 -25.78 5.48 -2.73
C LYS A 188 -24.32 5.24 -2.27
N PHE A 189 -23.33 5.85 -2.94
CA PHE A 189 -21.96 5.87 -2.43
C PHE A 189 -21.83 6.74 -1.17
N ASP A 190 -22.82 7.61 -0.92
CA ASP A 190 -22.85 8.57 0.19
C ASP A 190 -22.54 7.95 1.56
N GLU A 191 -23.12 6.77 1.83
CA GLU A 191 -22.91 6.08 3.11
C GLU A 191 -21.56 5.35 3.21
N ARG A 192 -20.88 5.10 2.09
CA ARG A 192 -19.64 4.29 2.06
C ARG A 192 -18.37 5.12 1.99
N LEU A 193 -18.43 6.32 1.40
CA LEU A 193 -17.26 7.20 1.28
C LEU A 193 -16.94 7.87 2.60
N ARG A 194 -15.69 7.72 3.06
CA ARG A 194 -15.21 8.41 4.28
C ARG A 194 -14.88 9.87 4.03
N PHE A 195 -14.70 10.25 2.77
CA PHE A 195 -14.30 11.59 2.35
C PHE A 195 -15.32 12.21 1.41
N TRP A 196 -15.71 13.44 1.74
CA TRP A 196 -16.49 14.33 0.89
C TRP A 196 -15.87 15.73 0.95
N PRO A 197 -15.60 16.40 -0.19
CA PRO A 197 -15.03 17.74 -0.17
C PRO A 197 -16.08 18.74 0.31
N LYS A 198 -15.98 19.14 1.59
CA LYS A 198 -16.91 20.08 2.24
C LYS A 198 -16.26 21.41 2.55
N THR A 199 -14.96 21.40 2.85
CA THR A 199 -14.17 22.58 3.20
C THR A 199 -13.12 22.89 2.14
N GLU A 200 -12.57 24.10 2.12
CA GLU A 200 -11.43 24.42 1.26
C GLU A 200 -10.19 23.56 1.58
N GLN A 201 -10.04 23.09 2.82
CA GLN A 201 -8.98 22.14 3.16
C GLN A 201 -9.17 20.80 2.44
N ASP A 202 -10.40 20.33 2.30
CA ASP A 202 -10.70 19.10 1.55
C ASP A 202 -10.47 19.29 0.05
N TRP A 203 -10.84 20.46 -0.48
CA TRP A 203 -10.54 20.82 -1.86
C TRP A 203 -9.03 20.89 -2.11
N ASN A 204 -8.25 21.40 -1.16
CA ASN A 204 -6.79 21.39 -1.25
C ASN A 204 -6.23 19.96 -1.29
N LYS A 205 -6.76 19.02 -0.50
CA LYS A 205 -6.36 17.60 -0.56
C LYS A 205 -6.65 16.99 -1.95
N LEU A 206 -7.82 17.28 -2.53
CA LEU A 206 -8.14 16.83 -3.89
C LEU A 206 -7.26 17.48 -4.95
N ARG A 207 -6.93 18.77 -4.80
CA ARG A 207 -6.00 19.47 -5.68
C ARG A 207 -4.61 18.85 -5.65
N ASP A 208 -4.12 18.51 -4.47
CA ASP A 208 -2.80 17.91 -4.31
C ASP A 208 -2.79 16.50 -4.93
N LEU A 209 -3.84 15.70 -4.73
CA LEU A 209 -3.99 14.41 -5.42
C LEU A 209 -4.08 14.59 -6.94
N PHE A 210 -4.82 15.58 -7.43
CA PHE A 210 -4.92 15.90 -8.85
C PHE A 210 -3.54 16.22 -9.45
N LYS A 211 -2.74 17.03 -8.74
CA LYS A 211 -1.35 17.35 -9.12
C LYS A 211 -0.46 16.12 -9.15
N ASP A 212 -0.55 15.28 -8.12
CA ASP A 212 0.19 14.02 -8.02
C ASP A 212 -0.13 13.08 -9.19
N ARG A 213 -1.42 12.86 -9.49
CA ARG A 213 -1.87 12.00 -10.59
C ARG A 213 -1.49 12.56 -11.96
N ALA A 214 -1.56 13.86 -12.12
CA ALA A 214 -1.18 14.56 -13.34
C ALA A 214 0.31 14.45 -13.63
N LYS A 215 1.14 14.57 -12.59
CA LYS A 215 2.59 14.38 -12.65
C LYS A 215 2.93 12.93 -12.96
N GLU A 216 2.37 11.97 -12.21
CA GLU A 216 2.58 10.54 -12.44
C GLU A 216 2.19 10.11 -13.86
N PHE A 217 1.05 10.60 -14.38
CA PHE A 217 0.65 10.34 -15.76
C PHE A 217 1.69 10.88 -16.76
N ALA A 218 2.18 12.10 -16.56
CA ALA A 218 3.17 12.71 -17.43
C ALA A 218 4.52 11.98 -17.41
N GLU A 219 4.93 11.45 -16.26
CA GLU A 219 6.19 10.73 -16.08
C GLU A 219 6.11 9.31 -16.66
N GLU A 220 5.00 8.61 -16.50
CA GLU A 220 4.92 7.17 -16.80
C GLU A 220 4.21 6.82 -18.13
N ASP A 221 3.39 7.71 -18.73
CA ASP A 221 2.57 7.36 -19.93
C ASP A 221 3.44 6.98 -21.14
N HIS A 222 4.65 7.54 -21.25
CA HIS A 222 5.62 7.13 -22.27
C HIS A 222 6.03 5.65 -22.11
N GLU A 223 6.32 5.21 -20.89
CA GLU A 223 6.81 3.85 -20.62
C GLU A 223 5.78 2.79 -20.97
N TYR A 224 4.48 3.07 -20.75
CA TYR A 224 3.41 2.16 -21.16
C TYR A 224 3.16 2.10 -22.68
N ARG A 225 3.45 3.18 -23.41
CA ARG A 225 3.17 3.26 -24.85
C ARG A 225 4.35 2.82 -25.71
N PHE A 226 5.55 3.20 -25.28
CA PHE A 226 6.76 3.17 -26.09
C PHE A 226 7.98 2.66 -25.34
N GLY A 227 8.00 2.76 -24.01
CA GLY A 227 9.11 2.30 -23.19
C GLY A 227 8.95 0.87 -22.68
N HIS A 228 9.58 0.56 -21.54
CA HIS A 228 9.78 -0.82 -21.08
C HIS A 228 8.51 -1.48 -20.58
N TYR A 229 7.57 -0.74 -19.98
CA TYR A 229 6.31 -1.33 -19.52
C TYR A 229 5.46 -1.86 -20.68
N LYS A 230 5.60 -1.31 -21.88
CA LYS A 230 4.81 -1.70 -23.06
C LYS A 230 4.81 -3.20 -23.32
N GLU A 231 5.92 -3.90 -23.06
CA GLU A 231 6.04 -5.34 -23.32
C GLU A 231 5.35 -6.20 -22.24
N HIS A 232 5.17 -5.66 -21.04
CA HIS A 232 4.74 -6.40 -19.85
C HIS A 232 3.34 -6.04 -19.38
N ALA A 233 2.91 -4.80 -19.62
CA ALA A 233 1.67 -4.25 -19.12
C ALA A 233 0.81 -3.69 -20.24
N ALA A 234 -0.49 -3.68 -19.98
CA ALA A 234 -1.49 -2.99 -20.77
C ALA A 234 -2.31 -2.11 -19.82
N ILE A 235 -2.88 -1.04 -20.36
CA ILE A 235 -3.80 -0.18 -19.62
C ILE A 235 -5.20 -0.43 -20.19
N GLU A 236 -6.11 -0.85 -19.33
CA GLU A 236 -7.52 -1.06 -19.64
C GLU A 236 -8.37 -0.17 -18.74
N GLY A 237 -9.06 0.81 -19.35
CA GLY A 237 -9.64 1.92 -18.61
C GLY A 237 -8.60 2.66 -17.79
N PRO A 238 -8.83 2.94 -16.49
CA PRO A 238 -7.83 3.55 -15.63
C PRO A 238 -6.86 2.53 -15.03
N TYR A 239 -6.98 1.23 -15.32
CA TYR A 239 -6.25 0.17 -14.61
C TYR A 239 -5.05 -0.33 -15.40
N ILE A 240 -3.99 -0.65 -14.68
CA ILE A 240 -2.84 -1.36 -15.25
C ILE A 240 -3.05 -2.86 -15.03
N ARG A 241 -2.95 -3.61 -16.13
CA ARG A 241 -2.96 -5.07 -16.13
C ARG A 241 -1.68 -5.60 -16.71
N LEU A 242 -1.28 -6.78 -16.28
CA LEU A 242 -0.14 -7.46 -16.87
C LEU A 242 -0.61 -8.22 -18.09
N LYS A 243 0.15 -8.16 -19.19
CA LYS A 243 -0.18 -8.92 -20.41
C LYS A 243 -0.20 -10.42 -20.17
N ALA A 244 0.55 -10.89 -19.16
CA ALA A 244 0.56 -12.29 -18.74
C ALA A 244 -0.69 -12.72 -17.94
N ARG A 245 -1.51 -11.75 -17.48
CA ARG A 245 -2.75 -11.91 -16.71
C ARG A 245 -3.73 -10.77 -17.10
N PRO A 246 -4.19 -10.74 -18.36
CA PRO A 246 -4.94 -9.59 -18.91
C PRO A 246 -6.35 -9.43 -18.36
N ASP A 247 -6.84 -10.43 -17.64
CA ASP A 247 -8.17 -10.55 -17.06
C ASP A 247 -8.31 -9.93 -15.66
N VAL A 248 -7.19 -9.59 -15.01
CA VAL A 248 -7.17 -9.06 -13.64
C VAL A 248 -6.34 -7.79 -13.52
N ASN A 249 -6.76 -6.90 -12.62
CA ASN A 249 -6.05 -5.68 -12.29
C ASN A 249 -4.81 -5.99 -11.44
N MET A 250 -3.70 -5.30 -11.72
CA MET A 250 -2.55 -5.30 -10.82
C MET A 250 -2.93 -4.54 -9.54
N VAL A 251 -2.46 -4.98 -8.38
CA VAL A 251 -2.76 -4.37 -7.07
C VAL A 251 -1.49 -3.94 -6.34
N GLY A 252 -1.61 -3.10 -5.31
CA GLY A 252 -0.47 -2.80 -4.43
C GLY A 252 0.02 -4.03 -3.67
N ASP A 253 1.30 -4.04 -3.29
CA ASP A 253 1.90 -5.08 -2.46
C ASP A 253 1.83 -4.75 -0.96
N HIS A 254 2.27 -5.68 -0.12
CA HIS A 254 2.48 -5.39 1.30
C HIS A 254 3.77 -4.63 1.54
N ASP A 255 3.62 -3.35 1.91
CA ASP A 255 4.72 -2.45 2.23
C ASP A 255 5.47 -2.87 3.51
N LEU A 256 6.58 -3.60 3.36
CA LEU A 256 7.45 -3.98 4.47
C LEU A 256 8.12 -2.76 5.12
N PHE A 257 7.94 -2.59 6.43
CA PHE A 257 8.56 -1.52 7.19
C PHE A 257 9.92 -1.94 7.76
N GLY A 258 10.01 -3.04 8.50
CA GLY A 258 11.28 -3.41 9.13
C GLY A 258 11.28 -4.76 9.82
N PHE A 259 12.48 -5.26 10.09
CA PHE A 259 12.71 -6.57 10.70
C PHE A 259 13.52 -6.44 11.97
N THR A 260 13.08 -7.09 13.05
CA THR A 260 13.62 -6.84 14.39
C THR A 260 13.98 -8.13 15.12
N LYS A 261 14.98 -8.07 16.00
CA LYS A 261 15.50 -9.23 16.73
C LYS A 261 14.62 -9.62 17.92
N ASP A 262 13.89 -8.66 18.47
CA ASP A 262 13.10 -8.79 19.67
C ASP A 262 11.83 -7.94 19.61
N ASP A 263 11.03 -8.06 20.67
CA ASP A 263 9.76 -7.37 20.84
C ASP A 263 9.90 -5.84 20.95
N THR A 264 11.11 -5.34 21.24
CA THR A 264 11.41 -3.91 21.38
C THR A 264 11.85 -3.26 20.07
N GLY A 265 11.96 -4.07 19.02
CA GLY A 265 12.10 -3.57 17.67
C GLY A 265 13.55 -3.32 17.24
N THR A 266 14.57 -3.87 17.90
CA THR A 266 15.96 -3.64 17.44
C THR A 266 16.19 -4.28 16.06
N LEU A 267 16.64 -3.49 15.07
CA LEU A 267 16.80 -3.96 13.69
C LEU A 267 17.77 -5.14 13.54
N ILE A 268 17.43 -6.05 12.63
CA ILE A 268 18.37 -7.07 12.14
C ILE A 268 19.14 -6.62 10.91
N HIS A 269 20.43 -6.96 10.90
CA HIS A 269 21.33 -6.79 9.76
C HIS A 269 22.20 -8.03 9.49
N ASP A 270 21.88 -9.15 10.14
CA ASP A 270 22.61 -10.40 10.00
C ASP A 270 22.09 -11.25 8.83
N ALA A 271 22.69 -12.44 8.64
CA ALA A 271 22.35 -13.36 7.56
C ALA A 271 20.90 -13.86 7.57
N THR A 272 20.16 -13.68 8.67
CA THR A 272 18.74 -14.08 8.75
C THR A 272 17.85 -13.15 7.93
N PHE A 273 18.17 -11.86 7.86
CA PHE A 273 17.39 -10.84 7.14
C PHE A 273 17.00 -11.23 5.70
N PRO A 274 17.93 -11.59 4.80
CA PRO A 274 17.58 -11.95 3.43
C PRO A 274 16.69 -13.19 3.36
N HIS A 275 16.79 -14.12 4.32
CA HIS A 275 15.93 -15.30 4.35
C HIS A 275 14.48 -14.98 4.75
N VAL A 276 14.28 -14.10 5.74
CA VAL A 276 12.93 -13.67 6.14
C VAL A 276 12.28 -12.86 5.03
N GLN A 277 13.01 -11.91 4.45
CA GLN A 277 12.50 -11.10 3.34
C GLN A 277 12.10 -12.00 2.17
N LYS A 278 12.96 -12.93 1.76
CA LYS A 278 12.66 -13.87 0.67
C LYS A 278 11.41 -14.72 0.98
N ALA A 279 11.25 -15.20 2.22
CA ALA A 279 10.06 -15.96 2.59
C ALA A 279 8.75 -15.15 2.46
N LEU A 280 8.79 -13.84 2.75
CA LEU A 280 7.63 -12.95 2.57
C LEU A 280 7.36 -12.62 1.10
N GLN A 281 8.42 -12.49 0.29
CA GLN A 281 8.30 -12.27 -1.16
C GLN A 281 7.80 -13.53 -1.89
N GLU A 282 8.13 -14.73 -1.39
CA GLU A 282 7.71 -16.02 -1.95
C GLU A 282 6.36 -16.52 -1.41
N SER A 283 5.83 -15.88 -0.37
CA SER A 283 4.52 -16.22 0.20
C SER A 283 3.41 -15.83 -0.77
N LEU A 284 2.54 -16.79 -1.09
CA LEU A 284 1.37 -16.56 -1.96
C LEU A 284 0.38 -15.59 -1.35
N GLU A 285 0.28 -15.57 -0.02
CA GLU A 285 -0.64 -14.73 0.73
C GLU A 285 -0.06 -13.35 1.07
N PHE A 286 1.26 -13.18 1.10
CA PHE A 286 1.89 -11.91 1.48
C PHE A 286 2.46 -11.11 0.29
N GLN A 287 3.24 -11.74 -0.59
CA GLN A 287 3.69 -11.12 -1.86
C GLN A 287 4.33 -9.71 -1.75
N ALA A 288 5.26 -9.50 -0.83
CA ALA A 288 6.02 -8.25 -0.78
C ALA A 288 6.88 -8.07 -2.05
N GLN A 289 7.04 -6.84 -2.55
CA GLN A 289 7.88 -6.57 -3.72
C GLN A 289 9.16 -5.82 -3.37
N HIS A 290 9.26 -5.24 -2.18
CA HIS A 290 10.47 -4.57 -1.70
C HIS A 290 10.89 -5.04 -0.30
N GLY A 291 12.10 -4.67 0.12
CA GLY A 291 12.61 -4.94 1.47
C GLY A 291 12.09 -3.97 2.53
N GLY A 292 12.48 -4.20 3.79
CA GLY A 292 12.10 -3.33 4.91
C GLY A 292 12.66 -1.91 4.77
N ILE A 293 11.78 -0.90 4.74
CA ILE A 293 12.14 0.53 4.63
C ILE A 293 13.11 0.98 5.73
N TRP A 294 12.94 0.48 6.95
CA TRP A 294 13.81 0.78 8.07
C TRP A 294 15.21 0.16 7.90
N ASN A 295 15.28 -1.05 7.35
CA ASN A 295 16.53 -1.75 7.03
C ASN A 295 17.28 -1.10 5.84
N TRP A 296 16.60 -0.35 4.98
CA TRP A 296 17.19 0.34 3.83
C TRP A 296 18.21 1.41 4.26
N ARG A 297 19.42 1.40 3.69
CA ARG A 297 20.49 2.36 3.98
C ARG A 297 20.85 3.18 2.74
N PRO A 298 20.05 4.19 2.38
CA PRO A 298 20.33 5.01 1.20
C PRO A 298 21.57 5.90 1.39
N SER A 299 22.43 5.94 0.37
CA SER A 299 23.57 6.87 0.30
C SER A 299 23.19 8.26 -0.19
N GLU A 300 22.23 8.33 -1.13
CA GLU A 300 21.83 9.58 -1.79
C GLU A 300 20.92 10.45 -0.90
N PRO A 301 21.16 11.77 -0.80
CA PRO A 301 20.35 12.68 0.03
C PRO A 301 18.86 12.65 -0.31
N PHE A 302 18.51 12.55 -1.60
CA PHE A 302 17.13 12.44 -2.04
C PHE A 302 16.43 11.20 -1.47
N HIS A 303 17.12 10.05 -1.50
CA HIS A 303 16.61 8.79 -0.97
C HIS A 303 16.55 8.78 0.56
N GLN A 304 17.52 9.43 1.23
CA GLN A 304 17.49 9.63 2.68
C GLN A 304 16.26 10.44 3.10
N GLU A 305 15.93 11.49 2.36
CA GLU A 305 14.74 12.30 2.63
C GLU A 305 13.44 11.52 2.43
N ILE A 306 13.36 10.66 1.40
CA ILE A 306 12.23 9.74 1.21
C ILE A 306 12.10 8.81 2.43
N LYS A 307 13.20 8.15 2.83
CA LYS A 307 13.21 7.28 4.01
C LYS A 307 12.72 8.03 5.24
N ARG A 308 13.28 9.22 5.51
CA ARG A 308 12.92 10.05 6.67
C ARG A 308 11.42 10.38 6.70
N LYS A 309 10.84 10.76 5.57
CA LYS A 309 9.39 11.04 5.46
C LYS A 309 8.54 9.81 5.78
N ILE A 310 8.90 8.65 5.23
CA ILE A 310 8.15 7.40 5.46
C ILE A 310 8.26 6.98 6.93
N MET A 311 9.47 6.98 7.50
CA MET A 311 9.69 6.64 8.91
C MET A 311 8.91 7.58 9.85
N GLY A 312 8.95 8.89 9.58
CA GLY A 312 8.24 9.89 10.36
C GLY A 312 6.72 9.77 10.30
N ALA A 313 6.15 9.27 9.20
CA ALA A 313 4.72 9.01 9.06
C ALA A 313 4.20 7.90 10.00
N HIS A 314 5.11 7.14 10.63
CA HIS A 314 4.80 6.07 11.58
C HIS A 314 5.29 6.37 12.99
N SER A 315 5.60 7.64 13.28
CA SER A 315 6.07 8.12 14.59
C SER A 315 5.00 8.96 15.31
N PRO A 316 4.95 8.95 16.65
CA PRO A 316 4.05 9.81 17.41
C PRO A 316 4.38 11.30 17.21
N PRO A 317 3.45 12.23 17.51
CA PRO A 317 2.10 11.99 18.03
C PRO A 317 1.04 11.71 16.95
N ASN A 318 1.35 11.95 15.67
CA ASN A 318 0.36 11.99 14.59
C ASN A 318 0.53 10.88 13.55
N GLY A 319 1.58 10.06 13.64
CA GLY A 319 1.82 8.98 12.70
C GLY A 319 0.78 7.86 12.81
N ASP A 320 0.67 7.08 11.74
CA ASP A 320 -0.12 5.85 11.72
C ASP A 320 0.72 4.69 12.30
N PRO A 321 0.19 3.90 13.25
CA PRO A 321 0.90 2.72 13.74
C PRO A 321 1.23 1.70 12.65
N LEU A 322 2.23 0.88 12.90
CA LEU A 322 2.61 -0.28 12.11
C LEU A 322 1.95 -1.54 12.66
N LEU A 323 1.76 -2.53 11.79
CA LEU A 323 1.42 -3.89 12.21
C LEU A 323 2.73 -4.60 12.57
N HIS A 324 2.92 -4.93 13.85
CA HIS A 324 4.14 -5.55 14.35
C HIS A 324 3.88 -6.98 14.83
N PHE A 325 4.38 -7.93 14.05
CA PHE A 325 4.34 -9.37 14.33
C PHE A 325 5.54 -9.74 15.19
N LEU A 326 5.29 -10.31 16.36
CA LEU A 326 6.30 -10.76 17.29
C LEU A 326 6.61 -12.26 17.09
N PRO A 327 7.85 -12.70 17.35
CA PRO A 327 8.23 -14.12 17.30
C PRO A 327 7.33 -15.03 18.14
N SER A 328 6.78 -14.49 19.24
CA SER A 328 5.85 -15.15 20.16
C SER A 328 4.48 -15.46 19.55
N GLY A 329 4.18 -14.94 18.36
CA GLY A 329 2.89 -15.06 17.68
C GLY A 329 1.91 -13.93 18.00
N VAL A 330 2.31 -12.97 18.85
CA VAL A 330 1.52 -11.76 19.12
C VAL A 330 1.63 -10.81 17.93
N LEU A 331 0.50 -10.32 17.43
CA LEU A 331 0.43 -9.20 16.50
C LEU A 331 -0.16 -8.00 17.23
N ARG A 332 0.55 -6.87 17.24
CA ARG A 332 0.14 -5.62 17.89
C ARG A 332 0.40 -4.40 17.01
N ALA A 333 -0.26 -3.30 17.33
CA ALA A 333 0.03 -2.00 16.71
C ALA A 333 1.23 -1.37 17.43
N ALA A 334 2.19 -0.83 16.65
CA ALA A 334 3.39 -0.21 17.20
C ALA A 334 3.80 1.07 16.47
N PHE A 335 4.35 2.03 17.19
CA PHE A 335 4.97 3.21 16.60
C PHE A 335 6.48 3.01 16.43
N TYR A 336 7.04 3.62 15.39
CA TYR A 336 8.46 3.86 15.31
C TYR A 336 8.85 5.06 16.16
N ILE A 337 9.86 4.89 17.02
CA ILE A 337 10.35 5.92 17.93
C ILE A 337 11.72 6.40 17.45
N PRO A 338 11.81 7.57 16.80
CA PRO A 338 13.05 8.03 16.19
C PRO A 338 14.19 8.25 17.19
N ALA A 339 13.87 8.66 18.42
CA ALA A 339 14.87 8.96 19.44
C ALA A 339 15.63 7.72 19.93
N THR A 340 14.96 6.56 19.96
CA THR A 340 15.52 5.30 20.44
C THR A 340 15.76 4.30 19.31
N GLU A 341 15.35 4.62 18.09
CA GLU A 341 15.31 3.73 16.93
C GLU A 341 14.70 2.37 17.29
N ARG A 342 13.49 2.41 17.84
CA ARG A 342 12.77 1.22 18.33
C ARG A 342 11.30 1.23 17.96
N LEU A 343 10.66 0.08 18.14
CA LEU A 343 9.21 -0.05 18.05
C LEU A 343 8.64 -0.13 19.45
N GLU A 344 7.67 0.73 19.73
CA GLU A 344 6.96 0.74 20.99
C GLU A 344 5.47 0.52 20.73
N SER A 345 4.82 -0.21 21.64
CA SER A 345 3.37 -0.43 21.57
C SER A 345 2.65 0.92 21.52
N VAL A 346 1.56 1.01 20.75
CA VAL A 346 0.73 2.23 20.70
C VAL A 346 0.23 2.67 22.09
N TRP A 347 0.18 1.73 23.04
CA TRP A 347 -0.24 1.97 24.41
C TRP A 347 0.82 2.66 25.29
N GLU A 348 2.10 2.67 24.88
CA GLU A 348 3.14 3.50 25.52
C GLU A 348 3.00 4.98 25.17
N HIS A 349 2.24 5.30 24.13
CA HIS A 349 2.04 6.66 23.64
C HIS A 349 0.56 7.05 23.68
N PRO A 350 -0.05 7.16 24.88
CA PRO A 350 -1.48 7.40 25.01
C PRO A 350 -1.95 8.73 24.39
N GLY A 351 -1.06 9.71 24.25
CA GLY A 351 -1.30 10.98 23.57
C GLY A 351 -1.33 10.90 22.04
N ALA A 352 -0.78 9.84 21.44
CA ALA A 352 -0.82 9.60 20.00
C ALA A 352 -2.11 8.85 19.61
N ALA A 353 -3.26 9.48 19.85
CA ALA A 353 -4.56 8.81 19.82
C ALA A 353 -5.27 8.83 18.45
N THR A 354 -4.70 9.49 17.43
CA THR A 354 -5.33 9.67 16.10
C THR A 354 -5.75 8.35 15.46
N TRP A 355 -4.96 7.29 15.62
CA TRP A 355 -5.29 5.96 15.09
C TRP A 355 -6.59 5.38 15.68
N ARG A 356 -6.91 5.71 16.93
CA ARG A 356 -8.14 5.24 17.60
C ARG A 356 -9.39 5.75 16.88
N THR A 357 -9.30 6.95 16.32
CA THR A 357 -10.40 7.58 15.55
C THR A 357 -10.70 6.85 14.24
N GLN A 358 -9.80 5.97 13.79
CA GLN A 358 -9.99 5.14 12.59
C GLN A 358 -10.81 3.86 12.91
N THR A 359 -10.97 3.54 14.19
CA THR A 359 -11.64 2.32 14.68
C THR A 359 -13.10 2.61 15.06
N PHE A 360 -13.98 1.61 14.97
CA PHE A 360 -15.36 1.74 15.43
C PHE A 360 -15.42 1.93 16.94
N SER A 361 -14.71 1.08 17.69
CA SER A 361 -14.64 1.13 19.15
C SER A 361 -14.07 2.47 19.67
N GLY A 362 -13.16 3.10 18.93
CA GLY A 362 -12.61 4.40 19.30
C GLY A 362 -13.54 5.56 19.02
N LYS A 363 -14.34 5.50 17.95
CA LYS A 363 -15.37 6.50 17.64
C LYS A 363 -16.53 6.47 18.63
N ALA A 364 -16.91 5.29 19.12
CA ALA A 364 -18.00 5.15 20.10
C ALA A 364 -17.68 5.75 21.49
N LYS A 365 -16.41 6.09 21.75
CA LYS A 365 -15.94 6.70 23.00
C LYS A 365 -15.75 8.22 22.92
N GLN A 366 -15.98 8.84 21.75
CA GLN A 366 -16.01 10.30 21.58
C GLN A 366 -17.45 10.79 21.68
#